data_AF-A0A959ERD7-F1
#
_entry.id   AF-A0A959ERD7-F1
#
_cell.length_a   1.000
_cell.length_b   1.000
_cell.length_c   1.000
_cell.angle_alpha   90.00
_cell.angle_beta   90.00
_cell.angle_gamma   90.00
#
_symmetry.space_group_name_H-M   'P 1'
#
loop_
_entity.id
_entity.type
_entity.pdbx_description
1 polymer ?
#
loop_
_entity_poly.entity_id
_entity_poly.type
_entity_poly.pdbx_seq_one_letter_code
_entity_poly.pdbx_strand_id
1 'polypeptide(L)'
;SGHVAVVIARTGEPLDSHGMTTFVVERGTPGFKAGKKENKLGMRASETAEMIFENCRVHESQMLGAEGDGFIQAMKILDGGRISIAALALGIAKGAYEASVRYAQERHQFGKPIASFQGISFKLADMATQIEAAELLTRKAASLKNRGEKTTKISAMAKY
;
A
#
# COMPACT_ATOMS: atom_id res chain seq x y z
N SER A 1 3.95 7.01 -14.16
CA SER A 1 4.80 6.44 -15.21
C SER A 1 5.85 5.53 -14.58
N GLY A 2 6.15 4.40 -15.22
CA GLY A 2 7.23 3.49 -14.82
C GLY A 2 7.95 2.99 -16.07
N HIS A 3 9.29 2.98 -16.02
CA HIS A 3 10.13 2.49 -17.11
C HIS A 3 10.29 0.97 -17.09
N VAL A 4 9.97 0.33 -15.96
CA VAL A 4 10.18 -1.08 -15.70
C VAL A 4 8.96 -1.64 -14.97
N ALA A 5 8.58 -2.88 -15.29
CA ALA A 5 7.59 -3.68 -14.59
C ALA A 5 8.27 -4.89 -13.93
N VAL A 6 7.97 -5.12 -12.64
CA VAL A 6 8.33 -6.38 -11.97
C VAL A 6 7.13 -7.30 -12.06
N VAL A 7 7.27 -8.38 -12.82
CA VAL A 7 6.18 -9.27 -13.22
C VAL A 7 6.44 -10.64 -12.63
N ILE A 8 5.42 -11.24 -12.02
CA ILE A 8 5.47 -12.64 -11.61
C ILE A 8 4.64 -13.42 -12.62
N ALA A 9 5.27 -14.41 -13.26
CA ALA A 9 4.64 -15.30 -14.21
C ALA A 9 4.77 -16.76 -13.74
N ARG A 10 3.83 -17.61 -14.15
CA ARG A 10 3.90 -19.05 -13.90
C ARG A 10 4.85 -19.68 -14.92
N THR A 11 5.88 -20.38 -14.43
CA THR A 11 6.81 -21.17 -15.27
C THR A 11 6.71 -22.67 -15.02
N GLY A 12 6.18 -23.08 -13.86
CA GLY A 12 5.88 -24.48 -13.53
C GLY A 12 4.39 -24.82 -13.65
N GLU A 13 3.99 -25.93 -13.03
CA GLU A 13 2.62 -26.44 -13.08
C GLU A 13 1.59 -25.49 -12.44
N PRO A 14 0.33 -25.48 -12.92
CA PRO A 14 -0.77 -24.79 -12.25
C PRO A 14 -0.90 -25.26 -10.78
N LEU A 15 -1.30 -24.33 -9.91
CA LEU A 15 -1.52 -24.55 -8.46
C LEU A 15 -0.26 -24.85 -7.63
N ASP A 16 0.92 -24.95 -8.25
CA ASP A 16 2.18 -24.97 -7.51
C ASP A 16 2.61 -23.54 -7.13
N SER A 17 2.90 -23.35 -5.84
CA SER A 17 3.43 -22.10 -5.29
C SER A 17 4.91 -21.90 -5.62
N HIS A 18 5.65 -22.97 -5.91
CA HIS A 18 7.04 -22.95 -6.36
C HIS A 18 7.14 -22.95 -7.90
N GLY A 19 6.00 -22.91 -8.60
CA GLY A 19 5.94 -22.81 -10.06
C GLY A 19 5.87 -21.38 -10.60
N MET A 20 6.26 -20.37 -9.81
CA MET A 20 6.14 -18.95 -10.18
C MET A 20 7.51 -18.27 -10.16
N THR A 21 7.80 -17.46 -11.17
CA THR A 21 9.11 -16.82 -11.36
C THR A 21 8.93 -15.32 -11.59
N THR A 22 9.84 -14.52 -11.04
CA THR A 22 9.80 -13.06 -11.16
C THR A 22 10.73 -12.58 -12.27
N PHE A 23 10.25 -11.63 -13.07
CA PHE A 23 10.98 -11.01 -14.17
C PHE A 23 10.94 -9.49 -14.09
N VAL A 24 11.98 -8.84 -14.59
CA VAL A 24 12.05 -7.40 -14.85
C VAL A 24 11.80 -7.15 -16.33
N VAL A 25 10.68 -6.50 -16.67
CA VAL A 25 10.32 -6.21 -18.07
C VAL A 25 10.36 -4.71 -18.31
N GLU A 26 11.17 -4.29 -19.27
CA GLU A 26 11.32 -2.88 -19.62
C GLU A 26 10.17 -2.41 -20.49
N ARG A 27 9.72 -1.17 -20.30
CA ARG A 27 8.73 -0.55 -21.19
C ARG A 27 9.34 -0.46 -22.59
N GLY A 28 8.62 -0.99 -23.58
CA GLY A 28 9.08 -1.04 -24.97
C GLY A 28 9.55 -2.42 -25.41
N THR A 29 9.69 -3.39 -24.49
CA THR A 29 9.88 -4.80 -24.87
C THR A 29 8.77 -5.23 -25.83
N PRO A 30 9.09 -5.79 -27.02
CA PRO A 30 8.09 -6.26 -27.96
C PRO A 30 7.11 -7.22 -27.30
N GLY A 31 5.80 -6.94 -27.44
CA GLY A 31 4.74 -7.71 -26.79
C GLY A 31 4.26 -7.15 -25.45
N PHE A 32 5.01 -6.24 -24.80
CA PHE A 32 4.53 -5.54 -23.60
C PHE A 32 3.84 -4.22 -23.97
N LYS A 33 2.52 -4.17 -23.75
CA LYS A 33 1.66 -3.02 -24.07
C LYS A 33 0.96 -2.49 -22.81
N ALA A 34 0.70 -1.19 -22.79
CA ALA A 34 -0.16 -0.59 -21.77
C ALA A 34 -1.63 -0.81 -22.16
N GLY A 35 -2.44 -1.26 -21.21
CA GLY A 35 -3.88 -1.38 -21.37
C GLY A 35 -4.63 -0.16 -20.82
N LYS A 36 -5.88 -0.36 -20.44
CA LYS A 36 -6.75 0.72 -19.96
C LYS A 36 -6.27 1.26 -18.60
N LYS A 37 -6.34 2.59 -18.44
CA LYS A 37 -6.21 3.25 -17.13
C LYS A 37 -7.53 3.17 -16.36
N GLU A 38 -7.45 2.78 -15.10
CA GLU A 38 -8.62 2.61 -14.25
C GLU A 38 -9.21 3.93 -13.75
N ASN A 39 -10.55 4.01 -13.79
CA ASN A 39 -11.32 5.12 -13.24
C ASN A 39 -11.73 4.82 -11.78
N LYS A 40 -10.86 5.16 -10.84
CA LYS A 40 -11.01 4.80 -9.42
C LYS A 40 -11.86 5.79 -8.62
N LEU A 41 -12.50 5.28 -7.55
CA LEU A 41 -13.20 6.08 -6.53
C LEU A 41 -12.26 7.11 -5.86
N GLY A 42 -11.11 6.64 -5.37
CA GLY A 42 -10.07 7.45 -4.70
C GLY A 42 -8.68 7.14 -5.22
N MET A 43 -7.64 7.73 -4.62
CA MET A 43 -6.24 7.57 -5.05
C MET A 43 -6.04 7.83 -6.56
N ARG A 44 -6.81 8.76 -7.12
CA ARG A 44 -6.88 9.01 -8.57
C ARG A 44 -5.59 9.57 -9.16
N ALA A 45 -4.80 10.26 -8.33
CA ALA A 45 -3.46 10.74 -8.69
C ALA A 45 -2.44 9.60 -8.83
N SER A 46 -2.65 8.46 -8.15
CA SER A 46 -1.83 7.27 -8.36
C SER A 46 -2.32 6.54 -9.61
N GLU A 47 -1.43 6.27 -10.55
CA GLU A 47 -1.80 5.58 -11.78
C GLU A 47 -2.03 4.08 -11.51
N THR A 48 -3.16 3.57 -12.00
CA THR A 48 -3.48 2.15 -11.97
C THR A 48 -3.97 1.82 -13.36
N ALA A 49 -3.29 0.91 -14.03
CA ALA A 49 -3.58 0.57 -15.41
C ALA A 49 -3.27 -0.91 -15.64
N GLU A 50 -3.97 -1.47 -16.61
CA GLU A 50 -3.72 -2.80 -17.12
C GLU A 50 -2.34 -2.88 -17.80
N MET A 51 -1.70 -4.04 -17.66
CA MET A 51 -0.45 -4.41 -18.34
C MET A 51 -0.71 -5.64 -19.18
N ILE A 52 -0.49 -5.54 -20.49
CA ILE A 52 -0.76 -6.60 -21.47
C ILE A 52 0.57 -7.17 -21.96
N PHE A 53 0.72 -8.49 -21.89
CA PHE A 53 1.90 -9.22 -22.35
C PHE A 53 1.51 -10.23 -23.43
N GLU A 54 1.74 -9.89 -24.70
CA GLU A 54 1.41 -10.71 -25.87
C GLU A 54 2.69 -11.19 -26.56
N ASN A 55 3.02 -12.47 -26.43
CA ASN A 55 4.28 -13.04 -26.97
C ASN A 55 5.52 -12.22 -26.54
N CYS A 56 5.48 -11.66 -25.34
CA CYS A 56 6.54 -10.84 -24.78
C CYS A 56 7.75 -11.70 -24.41
N ARG A 57 8.80 -11.67 -25.25
CA ARG A 57 10.04 -12.42 -25.01
C ARG A 57 10.97 -11.63 -24.11
N VAL A 58 11.55 -12.30 -23.12
CA VAL A 58 12.54 -11.73 -22.19
C VAL A 58 13.76 -12.65 -22.12
N HIS A 59 14.92 -12.08 -21.85
CA HIS A 59 16.17 -12.83 -21.67
C HIS A 59 16.25 -13.42 -20.26
N GLU A 60 17.00 -14.51 -20.07
CA GLU A 60 17.21 -15.14 -18.75
C GLU A 60 17.80 -14.16 -17.72
N SER A 61 18.62 -13.21 -18.16
CA SER A 61 19.21 -12.16 -17.30
C SER A 61 18.18 -11.19 -16.73
N GLN A 62 16.94 -11.20 -17.23
CA GLN A 62 15.84 -10.42 -16.68
C GLN A 62 15.09 -11.15 -15.55
N MET A 63 15.45 -12.40 -15.25
CA MET A 63 14.93 -13.16 -14.12
C MET A 63 15.50 -12.63 -12.80
N LEU A 64 14.64 -12.43 -11.81
CA LEU A 64 15.06 -12.08 -10.45
C LEU A 64 15.11 -13.32 -9.58
N GLY A 65 16.30 -13.68 -9.12
CA GLY A 65 16.52 -14.91 -8.33
C GLY A 65 16.50 -16.16 -9.21
N ALA A 66 16.12 -17.29 -8.62
CA ALA A 66 16.00 -18.55 -9.35
C ALA A 66 14.58 -18.77 -9.90
N GLU A 67 14.47 -19.67 -10.88
CA GLU A 67 13.18 -20.16 -11.33
C GLU A 67 12.42 -20.79 -10.15
N GLY A 68 11.15 -20.39 -9.98
CA GLY A 68 10.28 -20.87 -8.89
C GLY A 68 10.28 -20.04 -7.60
N ASP A 69 11.19 -19.06 -7.46
CA ASP A 69 11.29 -18.22 -6.25
C ASP A 69 10.18 -17.15 -6.12
N GLY A 70 9.43 -16.90 -7.19
CA GLY A 70 8.64 -15.68 -7.34
C GLY A 70 7.57 -15.48 -6.28
N PHE A 71 6.90 -16.55 -5.84
CA PHE A 71 5.91 -16.46 -4.77
C PHE A 71 6.53 -16.07 -3.43
N ILE A 72 7.66 -16.67 -3.07
CA ILE A 72 8.38 -16.40 -1.81
C ILE A 72 8.91 -14.96 -1.82
N GLN A 73 9.45 -14.51 -2.94
CA GLN A 73 9.89 -13.12 -3.12
C GLN A 73 8.73 -12.13 -2.93
N ALA A 74 7.57 -12.40 -3.53
CA ALA A 74 6.38 -11.56 -3.36
C ALA A 74 5.96 -11.46 -1.88
N MET A 75 5.94 -12.58 -1.16
CA MET A 75 5.58 -12.59 0.27
C MET A 75 6.57 -11.77 1.12
N LYS A 76 7.88 -11.85 0.84
CA LYS A 76 8.90 -11.03 1.52
C LYS A 76 8.67 -9.53 1.31
N ILE A 77 8.28 -9.12 0.11
CA ILE A 77 8.01 -7.71 -0.21
C ILE A 77 6.71 -7.23 0.44
N LEU A 78 5.66 -8.06 0.44
CA LEU A 78 4.34 -7.69 0.95
C LEU A 78 4.34 -7.36 2.45
N ASP A 79 5.16 -8.02 3.27
CA ASP A 79 5.29 -7.68 4.69
C ASP A 79 5.83 -6.25 4.88
N GLY A 80 6.78 -5.84 4.04
CA GLY A 80 7.23 -4.46 3.96
C GLY A 80 6.17 -3.50 3.42
N GLY A 81 5.49 -3.90 2.34
CA GLY A 81 4.44 -3.12 1.71
C GLY A 81 3.30 -2.79 2.68
N ARG A 82 2.90 -3.74 3.53
CA ARG A 82 1.89 -3.52 4.57
C ARG A 82 2.24 -2.35 5.50
N ILE A 83 3.49 -2.23 5.92
CA ILE A 83 3.96 -1.12 6.76
C ILE A 83 3.84 0.22 6.01
N SER A 84 4.21 0.25 4.72
CA SER A 84 4.06 1.47 3.92
C SER A 84 2.60 1.90 3.72
N ILE A 85 1.69 0.94 3.54
CA ILE A 85 0.25 1.22 3.43
C ILE A 85 -0.32 1.71 4.77
N ALA A 86 0.10 1.13 5.89
CA ALA A 86 -0.26 1.60 7.22
C ALA A 86 0.18 3.07 7.42
N ALA A 87 1.41 3.41 7.05
CA ALA A 87 1.93 4.78 7.12
C ALA A 87 1.15 5.76 6.22
N LEU A 88 0.79 5.34 4.99
CA LEU A 88 -0.05 6.12 4.09
C LEU A 88 -1.42 6.42 4.72
N ALA A 89 -2.10 5.38 5.22
CA ALA A 89 -3.41 5.52 5.85
C ALA A 89 -3.36 6.42 7.10
N LEU A 90 -2.32 6.27 7.94
CA LEU A 90 -2.09 7.11 9.10
C LEU A 90 -1.91 8.58 8.73
N GLY A 91 -1.15 8.89 7.68
CA GLY A 91 -0.98 10.27 7.20
C GLY A 91 -2.29 10.89 6.74
N ILE A 92 -3.11 10.13 6.00
CA ILE A 92 -4.45 10.57 5.59
C ILE A 92 -5.34 10.83 6.81
N ALA A 93 -5.33 9.93 7.80
CA ALA A 93 -6.13 10.08 9.02
C ALA A 93 -5.72 11.32 9.83
N LYS A 94 -4.41 11.58 9.99
CA LYS A 94 -3.90 12.79 10.64
C LYS A 94 -4.34 14.07 9.93
N GLY A 95 -4.19 14.13 8.62
CA GLY A 95 -4.63 15.29 7.84
C GLY A 95 -6.14 15.54 7.95
N ALA A 96 -6.95 14.47 7.91
CA ALA A 96 -8.39 14.57 8.12
C ALA A 96 -8.75 15.05 9.53
N TYR A 97 -8.06 14.55 10.56
CA TYR A 97 -8.24 14.99 11.94
C TYR A 97 -7.90 16.46 12.12
N GLU A 98 -6.75 16.93 11.64
CA GLU A 98 -6.34 18.33 11.74
C GLU A 98 -7.34 19.27 11.04
N ALA A 99 -7.80 18.89 9.84
CA ALA A 99 -8.84 19.64 9.14
C ALA A 99 -10.17 19.67 9.94
N SER A 100 -10.55 18.55 10.55
CA SER A 100 -11.78 18.44 11.34
C SER A 100 -11.73 19.28 12.61
N VAL A 101 -10.61 19.25 13.34
CA VAL A 101 -10.41 20.06 14.55
C VAL A 101 -10.50 21.54 14.23
N ARG A 102 -9.78 21.99 13.20
CA ARG A 102 -9.77 23.38 12.75
C ARG A 102 -11.18 23.85 12.40
N TYR A 103 -11.88 23.10 11.55
CA TYR A 103 -13.25 23.44 11.16
C TYR A 103 -14.22 23.45 12.33
N ALA A 104 -14.05 22.53 13.29
CA ALA A 104 -14.92 22.48 14.47
C ALA A 104 -14.78 23.71 15.39
N GLN A 105 -13.61 24.34 15.41
CA GLN A 105 -13.35 25.57 16.16
C GLN A 105 -13.87 26.82 15.42
N GLU A 106 -13.77 26.84 14.09
CA GLU A 106 -14.19 27.98 13.27
C GLU A 106 -15.71 28.02 13.05
N ARG A 107 -16.34 26.86 12.85
CA ARG A 107 -17.78 26.78 12.53
C ARG A 107 -18.64 27.01 13.77
N HIS A 108 -19.55 27.98 13.68
CA HIS A 108 -20.50 28.30 14.75
C HIS A 108 -21.93 27.84 14.42
N GLN A 109 -22.59 27.19 15.40
CA GLN A 109 -24.03 26.90 15.39
C GLN A 109 -24.59 27.01 16.80
N PHE A 110 -25.86 27.41 16.90
CA PHE A 110 -26.53 27.68 18.18
C PHE A 110 -25.70 28.61 19.10
N GLY A 111 -25.09 29.64 18.50
CA GLY A 111 -24.36 30.70 19.22
C GLY A 111 -22.94 30.36 19.69
N LYS A 112 -22.38 29.20 19.34
CA LYS A 112 -21.03 28.79 19.78
C LYS A 112 -20.30 27.90 18.77
N PRO A 113 -18.96 27.75 18.86
CA PRO A 113 -18.21 26.81 18.04
C PRO A 113 -18.76 25.38 18.17
N ILE A 114 -18.81 24.64 17.06
CA ILE A 114 -19.36 23.27 17.10
C ILE A 114 -18.49 22.31 17.92
N ALA A 115 -17.20 22.62 18.11
CA ALA A 115 -16.31 21.90 19.03
C ALA A 115 -16.79 21.89 20.49
N SER A 116 -17.65 22.83 20.89
CA SER A 116 -18.19 22.92 22.26
C SER A 116 -19.40 22.00 22.52
N PHE A 117 -19.87 21.27 21.51
CA PHE A 117 -20.89 20.23 21.69
C PHE A 117 -20.22 18.87 21.89
N GLN A 118 -20.62 18.16 22.96
CA GLN A 118 -20.03 16.87 23.32
C GLN A 118 -20.05 15.84 22.19
N GLY A 119 -21.12 15.82 21.38
CA GLY A 119 -21.21 14.91 20.23
C GLY A 119 -20.14 15.14 19.16
N ILE A 120 -19.58 16.34 19.05
CA ILE A 120 -18.45 16.64 18.15
C ILE A 120 -17.12 16.38 18.87
N SER A 121 -16.97 16.85 20.11
CA SER A 121 -15.71 16.66 20.84
C SER A 121 -15.39 15.19 21.09
N PHE A 122 -16.38 14.33 21.35
CA PHE A 122 -16.18 12.89 21.49
C PHE A 122 -15.71 12.24 20.20
N LYS A 123 -16.27 12.62 19.05
CA LYS A 123 -15.78 12.13 17.74
C LYS A 123 -14.31 12.49 17.51
N LEU A 124 -13.93 13.73 17.84
CA LEU A 124 -12.54 14.18 17.71
C LEU A 124 -11.61 13.44 18.69
N ALA A 125 -12.05 13.19 19.93
CA ALA A 125 -11.28 12.42 20.91
C ALA A 125 -11.09 10.96 20.48
N ASP A 126 -12.13 10.31 19.94
CA ASP A 126 -12.05 8.95 19.41
C ASP A 126 -11.10 8.87 18.21
N MET A 127 -11.19 9.82 17.27
CA MET A 127 -10.26 9.93 16.14
C MET A 127 -8.81 10.05 16.61
N ALA A 128 -8.54 10.94 17.57
CA ALA A 128 -7.19 11.14 18.11
C ALA A 128 -6.65 9.85 18.75
N THR A 129 -7.49 9.15 19.52
CA THR A 129 -7.13 7.88 20.18
C THR A 129 -6.79 6.80 19.16
N GLN A 130 -7.59 6.65 18.11
CA GLN A 130 -7.35 5.66 17.06
C GLN A 130 -6.10 5.98 16.24
N ILE A 131 -5.84 7.26 15.96
CA ILE A 131 -4.63 7.72 15.27
C ILE A 131 -3.38 7.37 16.08
N GLU A 132 -3.38 7.65 17.39
CA GLU A 132 -2.25 7.34 18.26
C GLU A 132 -1.98 5.82 18.30
N ALA A 133 -3.04 5.01 18.45
CA ALA A 133 -2.91 3.56 18.42
C ALA A 133 -2.33 3.04 17.09
N ALA A 134 -2.82 3.56 15.96
CA ALA A 134 -2.33 3.21 14.62
C ALA A 134 -0.87 3.66 14.40
N GLU A 135 -0.48 4.82 14.93
CA GLU A 135 0.90 5.31 14.87
C GLU A 135 1.86 4.39 15.63
N LEU A 136 1.50 3.99 16.85
CA LEU A 136 2.32 3.10 17.66
C LEU A 136 2.50 1.73 16.98
N LEU A 137 1.44 1.16 16.41
CA LEU A 137 1.53 -0.11 15.66
C LEU A 137 2.43 0.03 14.43
N THR A 138 2.25 1.11 13.66
CA THR A 138 3.02 1.37 12.44
C THR A 138 4.51 1.57 12.74
N ARG A 139 4.83 2.40 13.74
CA ARG A 139 6.22 2.67 14.16
C ARG A 139 6.88 1.42 14.75
N LYS A 140 6.15 0.62 15.52
CA LYS A 140 6.66 -0.66 16.04
C LYS A 140 7.00 -1.62 14.91
N ALA A 141 6.11 -1.77 13.91
CA ALA A 141 6.37 -2.62 12.75
C ALA A 141 7.60 -2.13 11.95
N ALA A 142 7.72 -0.82 11.71
CA ALA A 142 8.85 -0.24 11.02
C ALA A 142 10.17 -0.44 11.79
N SER A 143 10.16 -0.24 13.11
CA SER A 143 11.32 -0.44 13.98
C SER A 143 11.82 -1.88 13.94
N LEU A 144 10.90 -2.85 14.05
CA LEU A 144 11.23 -4.28 13.93
C LEU A 144 11.83 -4.61 12.56
N LYS A 145 11.23 -4.10 11.48
CA LYS A 145 11.76 -4.29 10.12
C LYS A 145 13.19 -3.74 9.98
N ASN A 146 13.46 -2.54 10.50
CA ASN A 146 14.78 -1.92 10.43
C ASN A 146 15.85 -2.70 11.21
N ARG A 147 15.46 -3.47 12.23
CA ARG A 147 16.34 -4.38 12.97
C ARG A 147 16.49 -5.76 12.32
N GLY A 148 15.89 -5.98 11.14
CA GLY A 148 15.90 -7.28 10.47
C GLY A 148 15.03 -8.33 11.15
N GLU A 149 14.14 -7.93 12.07
CA GLU A 149 13.26 -8.86 12.79
C GLU A 149 12.02 -9.23 11.94
N LYS A 150 11.43 -10.38 12.25
CA LYS A 150 10.22 -10.87 11.56
C LYS A 150 9.02 -9.96 11.83
N THR A 151 8.43 -9.39 10.79
CA THR A 151 7.31 -8.43 10.94
C THR A 151 5.94 -8.95 10.55
N THR A 152 5.80 -10.13 9.95
CA THR A 152 4.55 -10.63 9.33
C THR A 152 3.27 -10.33 10.14
N LYS A 153 3.26 -10.65 11.43
CA LYS A 153 2.12 -10.41 12.33
C LYS A 153 1.89 -8.91 12.58
N ILE A 154 2.92 -8.19 12.99
CA ILE A 154 2.78 -6.78 13.39
C ILE A 154 2.53 -5.86 12.19
N SER A 155 3.09 -6.16 11.01
CA SER A 155 2.81 -5.44 9.78
C SER A 155 1.37 -5.67 9.31
N ALA A 156 0.84 -6.88 9.49
CA ALA A 156 -0.57 -7.16 9.22
C ALA A 156 -1.49 -6.39 10.17
N MET A 157 -1.17 -6.35 11.48
CA MET A 157 -1.91 -5.58 12.47
C MET A 157 -1.88 -4.08 12.19
N ALA A 158 -0.72 -3.52 11.81
CA ALA A 158 -0.62 -2.10 11.50
C ALA A 158 -1.42 -1.70 10.24
N LYS A 159 -1.56 -2.62 9.28
CA LYS A 159 -2.26 -2.38 8.02
C LYS A 159 -3.78 -2.61 8.11
N TYR A 160 -4.23 -3.42 9.06
CA TYR A 160 -5.63 -3.77 9.26
C TYR A 160 -6.42 -2.57 9.76
#